data_AF-A0A6A7B7Q3-F1
#
_entry.id   AF-A0A6A7B7Q3-F1
#
_cell.length_a   1.000
_cell.length_b   1.000
_cell.length_c   1.000
_cell.angle_alpha   90.00
_cell.angle_beta   90.00
_cell.angle_gamma   90.00
#
_symmetry.space_group_name_H-M   'P 1'
#
loop_
_entity.id
_entity.type
_entity.pdbx_description
1 polymer ?
#
loop_
_entity_poly.entity_id
_entity_poly.type
_entity_poly.pdbx_seq_one_letter_code
_entity_poly.pdbx_strand_id
1 'polypeptide(L)'
;MAALDFISTEHPDTQPILVGHSMGGAILQRVLGAWNTLGIPNIQPAGLILLAAAPLSGGGMDVARRWQAAEAALAQEQPPAVPAAPQAWVPWLRSFLNFQPNTGLDTPAQVRNKFFSPEAAEDVVNGWLRDSKGRLESIRVSIEHMWPFAHPVDVVAMIHSDARPFGRKILSISGGKDVLISKDLTQETFDTYRLASQGEEEIMRISLADSGHHIMLDVAHERCAELITRWLEGKDVESN
;
A
#
# COMPACT_ATOMS: atom_id res chain seq x y z
N MET A 1 11.92 13.86 -4.21
CA MET A 1 13.27 14.39 -3.97
C MET A 1 13.33 15.18 -2.67
N ALA A 2 12.50 16.22 -2.44
CA ALA A 2 12.54 17.03 -1.20
C ALA A 2 12.65 16.27 0.15
N ALA A 3 11.90 15.18 0.36
CA ALA A 3 11.94 14.45 1.63
C ALA A 3 13.25 13.65 1.84
N LEU A 4 13.77 13.00 0.80
CA LEU A 4 15.03 12.25 0.89
C LEU A 4 16.21 13.22 1.00
N ASP A 5 16.17 14.35 0.30
CA ASP A 5 17.18 15.40 0.41
C ASP A 5 17.22 15.97 1.84
N PHE A 6 16.03 16.22 2.43
CA PHE A 6 15.92 16.66 3.82
C PHE A 6 16.48 15.63 4.81
N ILE A 7 16.06 14.36 4.72
CA ILE A 7 16.56 13.29 5.59
C ILE A 7 18.07 13.15 5.45
N SER A 8 18.60 13.21 4.22
CA SER A 8 20.03 13.09 3.97
C SER A 8 20.83 14.25 4.54
N THR A 9 20.22 15.44 4.61
CA THR A 9 20.85 16.64 5.16
C THR A 9 20.84 16.62 6.69
N GLU A 10 19.72 16.27 7.30
CA GLU A 10 19.56 16.28 8.77
C GLU A 10 20.18 15.05 9.45
N HIS A 11 20.25 13.91 8.73
CA HIS A 11 20.73 12.64 9.27
C HIS A 11 21.71 11.94 8.30
N PRO A 12 22.86 12.56 7.98
CA PRO A 12 23.78 12.07 6.95
C PRO A 12 24.37 10.68 7.24
N ASP A 13 24.46 10.31 8.52
CA ASP A 13 25.02 9.03 8.98
C ASP A 13 23.95 7.96 9.23
N THR A 14 22.66 8.25 8.98
CA THR A 14 21.56 7.33 9.25
C THR A 14 20.87 6.91 7.97
N GLN A 15 20.77 5.60 7.77
CA GLN A 15 20.03 5.05 6.65
C GLN A 15 18.54 4.96 7.00
N PRO A 16 17.64 5.50 6.16
CA PRO A 16 16.23 5.53 6.46
C PRO A 16 15.57 4.16 6.27
N ILE A 17 14.52 3.92 7.04
CA ILE A 17 13.53 2.89 6.73
C ILE A 17 12.39 3.57 5.97
N LEU A 18 12.10 3.08 4.78
CA LEU A 18 11.00 3.61 3.98
C LEU A 18 9.73 2.83 4.32
N VAL A 19 8.66 3.54 4.65
CA VAL A 19 7.35 2.93 4.97
C VAL A 19 6.33 3.46 3.99
N GLY A 20 5.71 2.58 3.22
CA GLY A 20 4.70 2.93 2.24
C GLY A 20 3.40 2.20 2.49
N HIS A 21 2.31 2.96 2.58
CA HIS A 21 0.96 2.41 2.63
C HIS A 21 0.29 2.51 1.26
N SER A 22 -0.44 1.48 0.83
CA SER A 22 -1.24 1.50 -0.39
C SER A 22 -0.44 1.99 -1.59
N MET A 23 -0.89 3.07 -2.21
CA MET A 23 -0.23 3.72 -3.34
C MET A 23 1.14 4.32 -2.97
N GLY A 24 1.31 4.80 -1.74
CA GLY A 24 2.61 5.23 -1.24
C GLY A 24 3.65 4.10 -1.29
N GLY A 25 3.22 2.86 -1.04
CA GLY A 25 4.07 1.67 -1.23
C GLY A 25 4.51 1.48 -2.69
N ALA A 26 3.61 1.61 -3.66
CA ALA A 26 3.96 1.53 -5.08
C ALA A 26 4.93 2.63 -5.52
N ILE A 27 4.74 3.86 -5.04
CA ILE A 27 5.63 4.98 -5.32
C ILE A 27 7.04 4.68 -4.81
N LEU A 28 7.18 4.18 -3.58
CA LEU A 28 8.49 3.80 -3.03
C LEU A 28 9.14 2.68 -3.84
N GLN A 29 8.39 1.65 -4.22
CA GLN A 29 8.89 0.58 -5.08
C GLN A 29 9.42 1.13 -6.42
N ARG A 30 8.67 2.03 -7.07
CA ARG A 30 9.10 2.70 -8.30
C ARG A 30 10.36 3.54 -8.12
N VAL A 31 10.41 4.34 -7.05
CA VAL A 31 11.56 5.18 -6.74
C VAL A 31 12.80 4.33 -6.50
N LEU A 32 12.68 3.21 -5.78
CA LEU A 32 13.77 2.25 -5.57
C LEU A 32 14.20 1.56 -6.85
N GLY A 33 13.25 1.12 -7.69
CA GLY A 33 13.58 0.50 -8.98
C GLY A 33 14.29 1.47 -9.94
N ALA A 34 14.03 2.77 -9.80
CA ALA A 34 14.65 3.82 -10.61
C ALA A 34 15.77 4.58 -9.87
N TRP A 35 16.25 4.09 -8.73
CA TRP A 35 17.10 4.87 -7.82
C TRP A 35 18.35 5.45 -8.51
N ASN A 36 19.06 4.59 -9.25
CA ASN A 36 20.27 4.96 -9.98
C ASN A 36 19.99 5.93 -11.14
N THR A 37 18.84 5.82 -11.80
CA THR A 37 18.50 6.68 -12.95
C THR A 37 17.96 8.04 -12.51
N LEU A 38 17.41 8.12 -11.28
CA LEU A 38 16.91 9.36 -10.68
C LEU A 38 18.03 10.21 -10.05
N GLY A 39 19.26 9.72 -9.97
CA GLY A 39 20.39 10.45 -9.39
C GLY A 39 20.19 10.79 -7.91
N ILE A 40 19.46 9.94 -7.19
CA ILE A 40 19.15 10.14 -5.76
C ILE A 40 20.45 10.01 -4.94
N PRO A 41 20.64 10.80 -3.87
CA PRO A 41 21.87 10.80 -3.07
C PRO A 41 22.33 9.41 -2.62
N ASN A 42 23.61 9.32 -2.24
CA ASN A 42 24.30 8.09 -1.78
C ASN A 42 23.69 7.43 -0.51
N ILE A 43 22.59 7.93 0.05
CA ILE A 43 21.94 7.29 1.19
C ILE A 43 21.01 6.20 0.68
N GLN A 44 21.50 4.96 0.72
CA GLN A 44 20.65 3.80 0.50
C GLN A 44 19.75 3.56 1.74
N PRO A 45 18.47 3.24 1.54
CA PRO A 45 17.60 2.86 2.64
C PRO A 45 18.05 1.53 3.26
N ALA A 46 17.89 1.44 4.57
CA ALA A 46 18.17 0.22 5.35
C ALA A 46 17.01 -0.78 5.29
N GLY A 47 15.85 -0.39 4.74
CA GLY A 47 14.70 -1.27 4.69
C GLY A 47 13.48 -0.64 4.03
N LEU A 48 12.56 -1.49 3.58
CA LEU A 48 11.28 -1.12 3.01
C LEU A 48 10.16 -1.87 3.73
N ILE A 49 9.18 -1.13 4.23
CA ILE A 49 7.97 -1.67 4.83
C ILE A 49 6.79 -1.32 3.92
N LEU A 50 6.09 -2.35 3.45
CA LEU A 50 4.94 -2.24 2.55
C LEU A 50 3.67 -2.60 3.34
N LEU A 51 2.82 -1.60 3.59
CA LEU A 51 1.56 -1.76 4.33
C LEU A 51 0.39 -1.75 3.34
N ALA A 52 -0.27 -2.88 3.13
CA ALA A 52 -1.35 -3.03 2.15
C ALA A 52 -0.98 -2.38 0.80
N ALA A 53 0.28 -2.52 0.38
CA ALA A 53 0.84 -1.75 -0.72
C ALA A 53 0.32 -2.25 -2.06
N ALA A 54 0.12 -1.32 -3.01
CA ALA A 54 -0.21 -1.72 -4.37
C ALA A 54 0.89 -2.63 -4.95
N PRO A 55 0.49 -3.74 -5.63
CA PRO A 55 1.41 -4.79 -6.05
C PRO A 55 2.34 -4.32 -7.17
N LEU A 56 3.51 -4.97 -7.29
CA LEU A 56 4.45 -4.74 -8.40
C LEU A 56 3.83 -5.08 -9.76
N SER A 57 3.11 -6.21 -9.82
CA SER A 57 2.43 -6.73 -11.00
C SER A 57 0.99 -6.22 -11.06
N GLY A 58 0.46 -6.04 -12.28
CA GLY A 58 -0.94 -5.65 -12.48
C GLY A 58 -1.29 -4.18 -12.17
N GLY A 59 -0.50 -3.53 -11.31
CA GLY A 59 -0.58 -2.11 -10.99
C GLY A 59 -1.98 -1.68 -10.52
N GLY A 60 -2.33 -0.44 -10.84
CA GLY A 60 -3.64 0.15 -10.56
C GLY A 60 -4.80 -0.57 -11.25
N MET A 61 -4.58 -1.32 -12.33
CA MET A 61 -5.67 -2.01 -13.04
C MET A 61 -6.31 -3.12 -12.20
N ASP A 62 -5.53 -3.87 -11.44
CA ASP A 62 -6.09 -4.87 -10.54
C ASP A 62 -6.80 -4.25 -9.35
N VAL A 63 -6.26 -3.13 -8.84
CA VAL A 63 -6.94 -2.31 -7.82
C VAL A 63 -8.29 -1.80 -8.36
N ALA A 64 -8.37 -1.37 -9.63
CA ALA A 64 -9.61 -0.96 -10.30
C ALA A 64 -10.68 -2.04 -10.28
N ARG A 65 -10.29 -3.23 -10.72
CA ARG A 65 -11.22 -4.37 -10.88
C ARG A 65 -11.78 -4.75 -9.52
N ARG A 66 -10.92 -4.78 -8.50
CA ARG A 66 -11.31 -5.06 -7.11
C ARG A 66 -12.18 -3.97 -6.53
N TRP A 67 -11.88 -2.70 -6.81
CA TRP A 67 -12.71 -1.58 -6.42
C TRP A 67 -14.14 -1.69 -6.97
N GLN A 68 -14.27 -2.03 -8.26
CA GLN A 68 -15.55 -2.24 -8.93
C GLN A 68 -16.30 -3.44 -8.34
N ALA A 69 -15.60 -4.55 -8.08
CA ALA A 69 -16.20 -5.71 -7.43
C ALA A 69 -16.74 -5.37 -6.03
N ALA A 70 -16.00 -4.58 -5.24
CA ALA A 70 -16.44 -4.12 -3.93
C ALA A 70 -17.65 -3.17 -4.01
N GLU A 71 -17.70 -2.25 -4.99
CA GLU A 71 -18.90 -1.43 -5.25
C GLU A 71 -20.11 -2.30 -5.62
N ALA A 72 -19.92 -3.30 -6.49
CA ALA A 72 -20.99 -4.18 -6.92
C ALA A 72 -21.54 -5.03 -5.76
N ALA A 73 -20.67 -5.54 -4.89
CA ALA A 73 -21.07 -6.29 -3.69
C ALA A 73 -21.90 -5.42 -2.74
N LEU A 74 -21.43 -4.19 -2.45
CA LEU A 74 -22.17 -3.26 -1.61
C LEU A 74 -23.54 -2.90 -2.20
N ALA A 75 -23.63 -2.70 -3.51
CA ALA A 75 -24.89 -2.40 -4.18
C ALA A 75 -25.90 -3.56 -4.13
N GLN A 76 -25.44 -4.81 -3.99
CA GLN A 76 -26.32 -5.97 -3.78
C GLN A 76 -26.90 -5.99 -2.37
N GLU A 77 -26.09 -5.67 -1.36
CA GLU A 77 -26.52 -5.62 0.05
C GLU A 77 -27.35 -4.38 0.37
N GLN A 78 -26.98 -3.25 -0.24
CA GLN A 78 -27.60 -1.94 -0.03
C GLN A 78 -27.93 -1.32 -1.39
N PRO A 79 -29.06 -1.73 -2.01
CA PRO A 79 -29.49 -1.19 -3.29
C PRO A 79 -29.61 0.32 -3.20
N PRO A 80 -28.98 1.08 -4.11
CA PRO A 80 -29.04 2.53 -4.06
C PRO A 80 -30.48 2.98 -4.30
N ALA A 81 -30.92 4.02 -3.58
CA ALA A 81 -32.26 4.59 -3.73
C ALA A 81 -32.55 5.12 -5.16
N VAL A 82 -31.49 5.37 -5.94
CA VAL A 82 -31.55 5.72 -7.37
C VAL A 82 -30.62 4.76 -8.13
N PRO A 83 -31.05 4.19 -9.28
CA PRO A 83 -30.20 3.31 -10.07
C PRO A 83 -28.88 4.02 -10.42
N ALA A 84 -27.76 3.39 -10.07
CA ALA A 84 -26.45 3.91 -10.45
C ALA A 84 -26.34 3.93 -11.99
N ALA A 85 -25.87 5.04 -12.56
CA ALA A 85 -25.54 5.10 -13.98
C ALA A 85 -24.55 3.96 -14.33
N PRO A 86 -24.61 3.37 -15.53
CA PRO A 86 -23.77 2.23 -15.89
C PRO A 86 -22.29 2.57 -15.66
N GLN A 87 -21.69 1.86 -14.71
CA GLN A 87 -20.28 2.00 -14.37
C GLN A 87 -19.45 1.46 -15.53
N ALA A 88 -19.09 2.34 -16.47
CA ALA A 88 -18.11 2.01 -17.49
C ALA A 88 -16.76 1.71 -16.81
N TRP A 89 -15.94 0.91 -17.50
CA TRP A 89 -14.65 0.29 -17.11
C TRP A 89 -13.71 1.15 -16.23
N VAL A 90 -13.88 2.46 -16.12
CA VAL A 90 -13.05 3.25 -15.24
C VAL A 90 -13.81 4.39 -14.56
N PRO A 91 -14.47 4.14 -13.40
CA PRO A 91 -15.11 5.18 -12.58
C PRO A 91 -14.16 6.34 -12.26
N TRP A 92 -12.86 6.06 -12.04
CA TRP A 92 -11.86 7.10 -11.83
C TRP A 92 -11.61 7.93 -13.09
N LEU A 93 -11.58 7.35 -14.30
CA LEU A 93 -11.30 8.07 -15.54
C LEU A 93 -12.52 8.90 -15.99
N ARG A 94 -13.74 8.45 -15.67
CA ARG A 94 -14.97 9.22 -15.84
C ARG A 94 -15.12 10.32 -14.79
N SER A 95 -14.81 10.07 -13.51
CA SER A 95 -14.76 11.13 -12.50
C SER A 95 -13.68 12.18 -12.85
N PHE A 96 -12.58 11.73 -13.45
CA PHE A 96 -11.49 12.53 -14.03
C PHE A 96 -11.86 13.36 -15.28
N LEU A 97 -12.66 12.83 -16.23
CA LEU A 97 -13.05 13.56 -17.45
C LEU A 97 -14.34 14.37 -17.29
N ASN A 98 -15.28 13.90 -16.47
CA ASN A 98 -16.64 14.44 -16.38
C ASN A 98 -16.92 15.15 -15.05
N PHE A 99 -15.93 15.34 -14.18
CA PHE A 99 -16.11 15.95 -12.83
C PHE A 99 -17.30 15.34 -12.07
N GLN A 100 -17.49 14.01 -12.18
CA GLN A 100 -18.62 13.37 -11.53
C GLN A 100 -18.35 13.10 -10.05
N PRO A 101 -19.30 13.42 -9.15
CA PRO A 101 -19.10 13.47 -7.71
C PRO A 101 -19.10 12.11 -7.00
N ASN A 102 -19.52 11.02 -7.65
CA ASN A 102 -19.60 9.73 -6.98
C ASN A 102 -18.29 8.96 -7.14
N THR A 103 -17.44 9.07 -6.14
CA THR A 103 -16.14 8.38 -6.07
C THR A 103 -16.27 6.98 -5.47
N GLY A 104 -17.47 6.61 -4.99
CA GLY A 104 -17.66 5.40 -4.18
C GLY A 104 -17.01 5.54 -2.80
N LEU A 105 -16.83 6.77 -2.30
CA LEU A 105 -16.21 7.12 -1.01
C LEU A 105 -16.96 8.26 -0.31
N ASP A 106 -18.25 8.40 -0.57
CA ASP A 106 -19.04 9.55 -0.12
C ASP A 106 -19.79 9.27 1.18
N THR A 107 -19.94 8.00 1.55
CA THR A 107 -20.59 7.57 2.78
C THR A 107 -19.68 6.70 3.65
N PRO A 108 -19.90 6.63 4.98
CA PRO A 108 -19.16 5.72 5.84
C PRO A 108 -19.29 4.25 5.43
N ALA A 109 -20.45 3.82 4.92
CA ALA A 109 -20.66 2.47 4.42
C ALA A 109 -19.76 2.15 3.21
N GLN A 110 -19.66 3.09 2.26
CA GLN A 110 -18.77 2.96 1.10
C GLN A 110 -17.29 2.92 1.50
N VAL A 111 -16.88 3.82 2.40
CA VAL A 111 -15.51 3.89 2.93
C VAL A 111 -15.16 2.60 3.68
N ARG A 112 -16.03 2.14 4.58
CA ARG A 112 -15.83 0.89 5.34
C ARG A 112 -15.68 -0.29 4.40
N ASN A 113 -16.60 -0.46 3.46
CA ASN A 113 -16.59 -1.57 2.51
C ASN A 113 -15.29 -1.70 1.71
N LYS A 114 -14.54 -0.61 1.52
CA LYS A 114 -13.28 -0.62 0.75
C LYS A 114 -12.05 -0.67 1.63
N PHE A 115 -12.07 0.07 2.72
CA PHE A 115 -10.84 0.40 3.40
C PHE A 115 -10.70 -0.17 4.80
N PHE A 116 -11.79 -0.59 5.43
CA PHE A 116 -11.79 -0.99 6.83
C PHE A 116 -12.43 -2.35 7.02
N SER A 117 -12.01 -3.04 8.08
CA SER A 117 -12.71 -4.21 8.57
C SER A 117 -14.14 -3.85 9.02
N PRO A 118 -15.08 -4.82 9.05
CA PRO A 118 -16.40 -4.63 9.64
C PRO A 118 -16.36 -4.19 11.10
N GLU A 119 -15.31 -4.54 11.83
CA GLU A 119 -15.12 -4.26 13.26
C GLU A 119 -14.48 -2.89 13.54
N ALA A 120 -14.03 -2.18 12.51
CA ALA A 120 -13.48 -0.83 12.65
C ALA A 120 -14.51 0.13 13.26
N ALA A 121 -14.09 0.87 14.28
CA ALA A 121 -14.95 1.78 15.01
C ALA A 121 -15.52 2.88 14.09
N GLU A 122 -16.80 3.22 14.30
CA GLU A 122 -17.52 4.20 13.48
C GLU A 122 -16.83 5.58 13.47
N ASP A 123 -16.33 6.02 14.61
CA ASP A 123 -15.63 7.31 14.75
C ASP A 123 -14.34 7.36 13.92
N VAL A 124 -13.63 6.24 13.78
CA VAL A 124 -12.44 6.13 12.93
C VAL A 124 -12.80 6.23 11.44
N VAL A 125 -13.82 5.49 10.99
CA VAL A 125 -14.30 5.55 9.60
C VAL A 125 -14.79 6.97 9.25
N ASN A 126 -15.57 7.57 10.14
CA ASN A 126 -16.04 8.95 9.97
C ASN A 126 -14.90 9.98 10.03
N GLY A 127 -13.90 9.75 10.89
CA GLY A 127 -12.70 10.57 10.99
C GLY A 127 -11.90 10.58 9.69
N TRP A 128 -11.69 9.41 9.09
CA TRP A 128 -11.02 9.30 7.79
C TRP A 128 -11.76 10.07 6.70
N LEU A 129 -13.10 9.93 6.63
CA LEU A 129 -13.91 10.64 5.63
C LEU A 129 -13.79 12.17 5.78
N ARG A 130 -13.72 12.66 7.01
CA ARG A 130 -13.59 14.09 7.33
C ARG A 130 -12.18 14.64 7.05
N ASP A 131 -11.15 13.92 7.47
CA ASP A 131 -9.80 14.46 7.59
C ASP A 131 -8.83 13.95 6.52
N SER A 132 -9.07 12.76 5.95
CA SER A 132 -8.15 12.07 5.06
C SER A 132 -8.60 12.00 3.60
N LYS A 133 -9.89 12.19 3.31
CA LYS A 133 -10.40 12.25 1.93
C LYS A 133 -9.84 13.49 1.21
N GLY A 134 -8.71 13.32 0.55
CA GLY A 134 -8.08 14.37 -0.26
C GLY A 134 -8.96 14.77 -1.44
N ARG A 135 -9.04 16.08 -1.72
CA ARG A 135 -9.76 16.60 -2.91
C ARG A 135 -9.08 16.26 -4.24
N LEU A 136 -7.79 15.93 -4.21
CA LEU A 136 -6.93 15.74 -5.37
C LEU A 136 -5.89 14.67 -5.06
N GLU A 137 -6.29 13.42 -4.88
CA GLU A 137 -5.34 12.32 -5.12
C GLU A 137 -4.86 12.47 -6.57
N SER A 138 -3.56 12.74 -6.75
CA SER A 138 -3.12 13.41 -7.98
C SER A 138 -3.40 12.56 -9.22
N ILE A 139 -4.02 13.18 -10.22
CA ILE A 139 -4.26 12.70 -11.59
C ILE A 139 -3.09 11.90 -12.17
N ARG A 140 -1.85 12.33 -11.88
CA ARG A 140 -0.62 11.70 -12.34
C ARG A 140 -0.39 10.33 -11.72
N VAL A 141 -0.76 10.16 -10.46
CA VAL A 141 -0.71 8.89 -9.72
C VAL A 141 -1.79 7.91 -10.20
N SER A 142 -2.84 8.34 -10.88
CA SER A 142 -3.77 7.39 -11.50
C SER A 142 -3.29 6.87 -12.86
N ILE A 143 -2.60 7.72 -13.65
CA ILE A 143 -2.16 7.39 -15.02
C ILE A 143 -0.85 6.59 -15.02
N GLU A 144 0.14 7.00 -14.22
CA GLU A 144 1.47 6.36 -14.20
C GLU A 144 1.45 4.94 -13.62
N HIS A 145 0.28 4.48 -13.15
CA HIS A 145 0.12 3.29 -12.32
C HIS A 145 -0.62 2.17 -13.05
N MET A 146 -0.96 2.34 -14.34
CA MET A 146 -1.50 1.23 -15.16
C MET A 146 -0.44 0.21 -15.59
N TRP A 147 0.84 0.46 -15.29
CA TRP A 147 1.99 -0.39 -15.65
C TRP A 147 2.74 -0.88 -14.40
N PRO A 148 3.54 -1.95 -14.52
CA PRO A 148 4.42 -2.41 -13.44
C PRO A 148 5.27 -1.28 -12.87
N PHE A 149 5.37 -1.23 -11.54
CA PHE A 149 6.01 -0.09 -10.86
C PHE A 149 7.53 -0.11 -10.92
N ALA A 150 8.12 -1.30 -10.84
CA ALA A 150 9.55 -1.51 -10.82
C ALA A 150 9.88 -2.96 -11.18
N HIS A 151 11.13 -3.22 -11.55
CA HIS A 151 11.66 -4.57 -11.56
C HIS A 151 12.09 -4.95 -10.14
N PRO A 152 11.70 -6.13 -9.61
CA PRO A 152 11.95 -6.50 -8.20
C PRO A 152 13.44 -6.57 -7.84
N VAL A 153 14.28 -7.02 -8.78
CA VAL A 153 15.74 -7.08 -8.60
C VAL A 153 16.32 -5.70 -8.32
N ASP A 154 15.86 -4.67 -9.03
CA ASP A 154 16.36 -3.31 -8.85
C ASP A 154 15.96 -2.76 -7.47
N VAL A 155 14.72 -3.02 -7.03
CA VAL A 155 14.25 -2.61 -5.70
C VAL A 155 15.07 -3.27 -4.59
N VAL A 156 15.27 -4.59 -4.66
CA VAL A 156 16.02 -5.36 -3.65
C VAL A 156 17.50 -4.98 -3.62
N ALA A 157 18.09 -4.68 -4.78
CA ALA A 157 19.48 -4.26 -4.90
C ALA A 157 19.73 -2.87 -4.26
N MET A 158 18.73 -2.00 -4.20
CA MET A 158 18.87 -0.66 -3.64
C MET A 158 18.69 -0.59 -2.12
N ILE A 159 18.30 -1.69 -1.47
CA ILE A 159 18.16 -1.77 -0.01
C ILE A 159 19.44 -2.38 0.57
N HIS A 160 20.06 -1.66 1.50
CA HIS A 160 21.32 -2.06 2.10
C HIS A 160 21.11 -3.19 3.13
N SER A 161 21.52 -4.41 2.78
CA SER A 161 21.37 -5.61 3.62
C SER A 161 22.11 -5.53 4.94
N ASP A 162 23.32 -4.97 4.93
CA ASP A 162 24.24 -5.07 6.08
C ASP A 162 23.86 -4.13 7.23
N ALA A 163 22.91 -3.23 6.97
CA ALA A 163 22.35 -2.33 7.97
C ALA A 163 21.39 -3.03 8.95
N ARG A 164 21.01 -4.30 8.67
CA ARG A 164 19.93 -5.00 9.39
C ARG A 164 20.33 -6.41 9.78
N PRO A 165 19.86 -6.92 10.94
CA PRO A 165 20.02 -8.32 11.29
C PRO A 165 19.48 -9.24 10.20
N PHE A 166 20.21 -10.33 9.94
CA PHE A 166 19.82 -11.36 8.96
C PHE A 166 19.64 -10.85 7.52
N GLY A 167 20.20 -9.68 7.19
CA GLY A 167 20.07 -9.11 5.85
C GLY A 167 18.65 -8.68 5.51
N ARG A 168 17.76 -8.47 6.48
CA ARG A 168 16.35 -8.10 6.26
C ARG A 168 16.23 -6.81 5.43
N LYS A 169 15.51 -6.89 4.31
CA LYS A 169 15.30 -5.78 3.37
C LYS A 169 13.85 -5.33 3.30
N ILE A 170 12.93 -6.26 3.11
CA ILE A 170 11.52 -5.93 2.85
C ILE A 170 10.60 -6.64 3.86
N LEU A 171 9.71 -5.88 4.48
CA LEU A 171 8.58 -6.40 5.24
C LEU A 171 7.27 -6.04 4.53
N SER A 172 6.52 -7.04 4.09
CA SER A 172 5.19 -6.86 3.50
C SER A 172 4.10 -7.23 4.49
N ILE A 173 3.21 -6.30 4.82
CA ILE A 173 2.10 -6.49 5.75
C ILE A 173 0.78 -6.27 5.00
N SER A 174 -0.11 -7.26 4.97
CA SER A 174 -1.45 -7.14 4.39
C SER A 174 -2.56 -7.21 5.44
N GLY A 175 -3.70 -6.59 5.14
CA GLY A 175 -4.95 -6.86 5.85
C GLY A 175 -5.63 -8.11 5.30
N GLY A 176 -6.08 -9.01 6.17
CA GLY A 176 -6.79 -10.22 5.76
C GLY A 176 -8.18 -9.95 5.17
N LYS A 177 -8.78 -8.81 5.53
CA LYS A 177 -10.06 -8.31 5.03
C LYS A 177 -9.91 -7.21 3.97
N ASP A 178 -8.69 -6.97 3.48
CA ASP A 178 -8.45 -5.98 2.44
C ASP A 178 -9.02 -6.47 1.09
N VAL A 179 -10.06 -5.78 0.63
CA VAL A 179 -10.75 -6.10 -0.63
C VAL A 179 -10.03 -5.52 -1.85
N LEU A 180 -9.21 -4.49 -1.66
CA LEU A 180 -8.49 -3.78 -2.73
C LEU A 180 -7.15 -4.44 -3.03
N ILE A 181 -6.37 -4.72 -1.99
CA ILE A 181 -5.08 -5.42 -2.07
C ILE A 181 -5.22 -6.73 -1.30
N SER A 182 -5.71 -7.76 -1.99
CA SER A 182 -5.95 -9.04 -1.34
C SER A 182 -4.67 -9.70 -0.85
N LYS A 183 -4.85 -10.68 0.04
CA LYS A 183 -3.81 -11.61 0.47
C LYS A 183 -3.06 -12.24 -0.72
N ASP A 184 -3.79 -12.60 -1.79
CA ASP A 184 -3.19 -13.23 -2.97
C ASP A 184 -2.28 -12.27 -3.76
N LEU A 185 -2.69 -11.01 -3.95
CA LEU A 185 -1.85 -10.00 -4.59
C LEU A 185 -0.60 -9.69 -3.75
N THR A 186 -0.77 -9.67 -2.43
CA THR A 186 0.36 -9.52 -1.50
C THR A 186 1.29 -10.72 -1.56
N GLN A 187 0.74 -11.95 -1.65
CA GLN A 187 1.51 -13.19 -1.82
C GLN A 187 2.33 -13.14 -3.12
N GLU A 188 1.72 -12.77 -4.24
CA GLU A 188 2.40 -12.66 -5.53
C GLU A 188 3.55 -11.64 -5.48
N THR A 189 3.32 -10.48 -4.86
CA THR A 189 4.35 -9.45 -4.67
C THR A 189 5.49 -9.97 -3.79
N PHE A 190 5.16 -10.66 -2.70
CA PHE A 190 6.14 -11.29 -1.82
C PHE A 190 6.97 -12.36 -2.56
N ASP A 191 6.33 -13.25 -3.31
CA ASP A 191 7.01 -14.31 -4.06
C ASP A 191 7.95 -13.72 -5.11
N THR A 192 7.51 -12.66 -5.78
CA THR A 192 8.31 -11.90 -6.74
C THR A 192 9.57 -11.31 -6.11
N TYR A 193 9.46 -10.73 -4.90
CA TYR A 193 10.63 -10.26 -4.17
C TYR A 193 11.50 -11.39 -3.65
N ARG A 194 10.90 -12.49 -3.21
CA ARG A 194 11.63 -13.67 -2.73
C ARG A 194 12.48 -14.27 -3.85
N LEU A 195 11.96 -14.35 -5.07
CA LEU A 195 12.73 -14.78 -6.24
C LEU A 195 13.88 -13.84 -6.62
N ALA A 196 13.78 -12.56 -6.27
CA ALA A 196 14.82 -11.55 -6.49
C ALA A 196 15.84 -11.47 -5.33
N SER A 197 15.57 -12.10 -4.19
CA SER A 197 16.40 -12.07 -2.99
C SER A 197 17.48 -13.16 -2.98
N GLN A 198 18.56 -12.94 -2.24
CA GLN A 198 19.65 -13.90 -2.10
C GLN A 198 19.56 -14.72 -0.81
N GLY A 199 18.78 -14.26 0.18
CA GLY A 199 18.57 -14.92 1.46
C GLY A 199 17.10 -15.06 1.80
N GLU A 200 16.73 -16.18 2.43
CA GLU A 200 15.33 -16.47 2.77
C GLU A 200 14.74 -15.47 3.77
N GLU A 201 15.58 -14.89 4.64
CA GLU A 201 15.18 -13.92 5.67
C GLU A 201 15.19 -12.46 5.16
N GLU A 202 15.65 -12.20 3.92
CA GLU A 202 15.69 -10.83 3.38
C GLU A 202 14.28 -10.25 3.18
N ILE A 203 13.31 -11.12 2.82
CA ILE A 203 11.93 -10.72 2.49
C ILE A 203 10.99 -11.42 3.46
N MET A 204 10.22 -10.66 4.24
CA MET A 204 9.24 -11.19 5.19
C MET A 204 7.83 -10.76 4.82
N ARG A 205 6.85 -11.58 5.19
CA ARG A 205 5.44 -11.26 4.98
C ARG A 205 4.59 -11.60 6.20
N ILE A 206 3.65 -10.72 6.50
CA ILE A 206 2.68 -10.84 7.58
C ILE A 206 1.28 -10.56 7.02
N SER A 207 0.28 -11.32 7.46
CA SER A 207 -1.13 -11.05 7.17
C SER A 207 -1.87 -10.83 8.49
N LEU A 208 -2.46 -9.66 8.66
CA LEU A 208 -3.28 -9.31 9.83
C LEU A 208 -4.73 -9.70 9.53
N ALA A 209 -5.13 -10.90 9.95
CA ALA A 209 -6.38 -11.56 9.53
C ALA A 209 -7.62 -10.66 9.67
N ASP A 210 -7.70 -9.88 10.74
CA ASP A 210 -8.88 -9.07 11.06
C ASP A 210 -8.86 -7.65 10.51
N SER A 211 -7.80 -7.26 9.80
CA SER A 211 -7.60 -5.88 9.33
C SER A 211 -8.02 -5.69 7.88
N GLY A 212 -8.57 -4.52 7.55
CA GLY A 212 -8.82 -4.04 6.19
C GLY A 212 -7.59 -3.36 5.57
N HIS A 213 -7.84 -2.48 4.60
CA HIS A 213 -6.80 -1.80 3.82
C HIS A 213 -6.02 -0.74 4.62
N HIS A 214 -6.71 0.07 5.43
CA HIS A 214 -6.09 1.11 6.26
C HIS A 214 -5.60 0.52 7.58
N ILE A 215 -4.67 -0.43 7.52
CA ILE A 215 -4.17 -1.22 8.66
C ILE A 215 -3.84 -0.36 9.90
N MET A 216 -3.19 0.79 9.71
CA MET A 216 -2.76 1.67 10.79
C MET A 216 -3.90 2.51 11.42
N LEU A 217 -5.10 2.43 10.86
CA LEU A 217 -6.32 3.02 11.37
C LEU A 217 -7.37 1.94 11.71
N ASP A 218 -7.06 0.67 11.50
CA ASP A 218 -8.00 -0.43 11.69
C ASP A 218 -7.75 -1.15 13.03
N VAL A 219 -8.53 -2.19 13.32
CA VAL A 219 -8.50 -2.95 14.57
C VAL A 219 -7.13 -3.55 14.91
N ALA A 220 -6.29 -3.81 13.90
CA ALA A 220 -4.97 -4.43 14.08
C ALA A 220 -3.79 -3.43 14.13
N HIS A 221 -4.04 -2.12 14.25
CA HIS A 221 -2.99 -1.10 14.18
C HIS A 221 -1.87 -1.28 15.23
N GLU A 222 -2.21 -1.58 16.48
CA GLU A 222 -1.21 -1.82 17.55
C GLU A 222 -0.34 -3.04 17.23
N ARG A 223 -0.98 -4.14 16.80
CA ARG A 223 -0.28 -5.36 16.40
C ARG A 223 0.62 -5.13 15.19
N CYS A 224 0.17 -4.34 14.22
CA CYS A 224 0.98 -3.93 13.08
C CYS A 224 2.25 -3.18 13.55
N ALA A 225 2.09 -2.18 14.43
CA ALA A 225 3.20 -1.42 14.97
C ALA A 225 4.19 -2.29 15.77
N GLU A 226 3.69 -3.25 16.56
CA GLU A 226 4.52 -4.21 17.29
C GLU A 226 5.35 -5.06 16.31
N LEU A 227 4.74 -5.59 15.26
CA LEU A 227 5.40 -6.43 14.26
C LEU A 227 6.45 -5.67 13.46
N ILE A 228 6.17 -4.41 13.10
CA ILE A 228 7.15 -3.50 12.51
C ILE A 228 8.33 -3.31 13.46
N THR A 229 8.07 -3.04 14.75
CA THR A 229 9.13 -2.85 15.75
C THR A 229 9.97 -4.11 15.91
N ARG A 230 9.35 -5.28 16.01
CA ARG A 230 10.06 -6.57 16.10
C ARG A 230 10.90 -6.84 14.86
N TRP A 231 10.37 -6.54 13.68
CA TRP A 231 11.14 -6.62 12.44
C TRP A 231 12.35 -5.69 12.48
N LEU A 232 12.14 -4.45 12.94
CA LEU A 232 13.16 -3.41 13.14
C LEU A 232 14.22 -3.82 14.18
N GLU A 233 13.90 -4.64 15.15
CA GLU A 233 14.84 -5.13 16.16
C GLU A 233 15.53 -6.46 15.78
N GLY A 234 15.22 -7.02 14.61
CA GLY A 234 15.75 -8.34 14.23
C GLY A 234 15.10 -9.51 14.98
N LYS A 235 13.99 -9.26 15.70
CA LYS A 235 13.24 -10.29 16.40
C LYS A 235 12.36 -11.05 15.43
N ASP A 236 11.95 -12.25 15.82
CA ASP A 236 10.98 -13.03 15.06
C ASP A 236 9.64 -12.29 14.97
N VAL A 237 9.01 -12.35 13.80
CA VAL A 237 7.73 -11.72 13.48
C VAL A 237 6.64 -12.74 13.13
N GLU A 238 6.91 -14.03 13.32
CA GLU A 238 5.90 -15.07 13.12
C GLU A 238 4.61 -14.78 13.89
N SER A 239 3.51 -14.96 13.16
CA SER A 239 2.14 -14.81 13.64
C SER A 239 1.78 -16.04 14.48
N ASN A 240 1.67 -15.86 15.81
CA ASN A 240 0.83 -16.74 16.62
C ASN A 240 -0.61 -16.70 16.14
#